data_AF-A8ZNY8-F1
#
_entry.id   AF-A8ZNY8-F1
#
_cell.length_a   1.000
_cell.length_b   1.000
_cell.length_c   1.000
_cell.angle_alpha   90.00
_cell.angle_beta   90.00
_cell.angle_gamma   90.00
#
_symmetry.space_group_name_H-M   'P 1'
#
loop_
_entity.id
_entity.type
_entity.pdbx_description
1 polymer ?
#
loop_
_entity_poly.entity_id
_entity_poly.type
_entity_poly.pdbx_seq_one_letter_code
_entity_poly.pdbx_strand_id
1 'polypeptide(L)'
;MSLPSQLPAVLDHHDVLVQAKALKEATSLSQMVYIVLHMGLFLARWLLEDELSRRAKTVFEWPRCPTCGTRLHSKGWESRQMQTLVGNIY
;
A
#
# COMPACT_ATOMS: atom_id res chain seq x y z
N MET A 1 4.39 8.70 -11.67
CA MET A 1 3.20 7.90 -11.33
C MET A 1 2.01 8.84 -11.32
N SER A 2 1.02 8.60 -12.16
CA SER A 2 -0.31 9.18 -11.98
C SER A 2 -0.99 8.48 -10.81
N LEU A 3 -1.80 9.20 -10.02
CA LEU A 3 -2.64 8.58 -9.00
C LEU A 3 -3.59 7.58 -9.68
N PRO A 4 -3.85 6.40 -9.09
CA PRO A 4 -4.76 5.45 -9.71
C PRO A 4 -6.15 6.05 -9.80
N SER A 5 -6.87 5.77 -10.89
CA SER A 5 -8.24 6.27 -11.11
C SER A 5 -9.23 5.82 -10.04
N GLN A 6 -8.85 4.85 -9.21
CA GLN A 6 -9.65 4.28 -8.12
C GLN A 6 -9.51 5.04 -6.80
N LEU A 7 -8.66 6.07 -6.72
CA LEU A 7 -8.45 6.85 -5.49
C LEU A 7 -9.76 7.34 -4.83
N PRO A 8 -10.78 7.83 -5.57
CA PRO A 8 -12.04 8.22 -4.94
C PRO A 8 -12.72 7.08 -4.18
N ALA A 9 -12.76 5.87 -4.76
CA ALA A 9 -13.37 4.70 -4.13
C ALA A 9 -12.62 4.25 -2.86
N VAL A 10 -11.32 4.53 -2.78
CA VAL A 10 -10.49 4.23 -1.59
C VAL A 10 -10.77 5.22 -0.48
N LEU A 11 -11.00 6.48 -0.82
CA LEU A 11 -11.37 7.50 0.16
C LEU A 11 -12.77 7.26 0.75
N ASP A 12 -13.61 6.51 0.03
CA ASP A 12 -14.92 6.04 0.49
C ASP A 12 -14.83 4.77 1.37
N HIS A 13 -13.62 4.24 1.61
CA HIS A 13 -13.45 3.08 2.48
C HIS A 13 -13.85 3.41 3.93
N HIS A 14 -14.53 2.47 4.59
CA HIS A 14 -15.07 2.67 5.94
C HIS A 14 -14.03 3.20 6.93
N ASP A 15 -12.82 2.64 6.91
CA ASP A 15 -11.73 3.07 7.78
C ASP A 15 -11.32 4.53 7.56
N VAL A 16 -11.29 4.99 6.30
CA VAL A 16 -10.97 6.39 5.97
C VAL A 16 -12.07 7.32 6.48
N LEU A 17 -13.34 6.91 6.36
CA LEU A 17 -14.47 7.68 6.87
C LEU A 17 -14.46 7.76 8.41
N VAL A 18 -14.11 6.67 9.09
CA VAL A 18 -13.94 6.62 10.55
C VAL A 18 -12.84 7.59 10.99
N GLN A 19 -11.67 7.56 10.33
CA GLN A 19 -10.57 8.48 10.64
C GLN A 19 -10.92 9.93 10.29
N ALA A 20 -11.64 10.19 9.19
CA ALA A 20 -12.09 11.53 8.83
C ALA A 20 -13.08 12.10 9.86
N LYS A 21 -13.95 11.26 10.43
CA LYS A 21 -14.81 11.66 11.55
C LYS A 21 -13.98 11.94 12.80
N ALA A 22 -13.06 11.04 13.17
CA ALA A 22 -12.18 11.25 14.31
C ALA A 22 -11.34 12.53 14.19
N LEU A 23 -10.92 12.89 12.96
CA LEU A 23 -10.18 14.12 12.69
C LEU A 23 -11.02 15.37 12.97
N LYS A 24 -12.32 15.35 12.65
CA LYS A 24 -13.25 16.44 12.94
C LYS A 24 -13.52 16.60 14.44
N GLU A 25 -13.47 15.49 15.18
CA GLU A 25 -13.73 15.44 16.63
C GLU A 25 -12.46 15.60 17.48
N ALA A 26 -11.29 15.72 16.85
CA ALA A 26 -10.02 15.81 17.54
C ALA A 26 -9.92 17.09 18.40
N THR A 27 -9.48 16.95 19.64
CA THR A 27 -9.42 18.04 20.63
C THR A 27 -8.04 18.67 20.75
N SER A 28 -7.03 18.12 20.06
CA SER A 28 -5.65 18.62 20.07
C SER A 28 -4.96 18.45 18.72
N LEU A 29 -3.99 19.33 18.45
CA LEU A 29 -3.15 19.24 17.24
C LEU A 29 -2.41 17.91 17.16
N SER A 30 -1.91 17.40 18.29
CA SER A 30 -1.20 16.12 18.32
C SER A 30 -2.12 14.97 17.92
N GLN A 31 -3.37 14.95 18.38
CA GLN A 31 -4.36 13.96 17.96
C GLN A 31 -4.66 14.06 16.45
N MET A 32 -4.81 15.28 15.92
CA MET A 32 -4.99 15.49 14.47
C MET A 32 -3.82 14.93 13.67
N VAL A 33 -2.58 15.17 14.12
CA VAL A 33 -1.37 14.63 13.47
C VAL A 33 -1.40 13.12 13.44
N TYR A 34 -1.67 12.45 14.56
CA TYR A 34 -1.73 10.98 14.60
C TYR A 34 -2.79 10.42 13.65
N ILE A 35 -4.00 11.00 13.63
CA ILE A 35 -5.08 10.55 12.76
C ILE A 35 -4.68 10.67 11.29
N VAL A 36 -4.10 11.81 10.88
CA VAL A 36 -3.66 12.01 9.49
C VAL A 36 -2.51 11.07 9.12
N LEU A 37 -1.59 10.77 10.04
CA LEU A 37 -0.52 9.79 9.82
C LEU A 37 -1.10 8.38 9.60
N HIS A 38 -2.11 7.97 10.37
CA HIS A 38 -2.80 6.69 10.16
C HIS A 38 -3.52 6.63 8.81
N MET A 39 -4.20 7.71 8.41
CA MET A 39 -4.80 7.80 7.07
C MET A 39 -3.74 7.72 5.96
N GLY A 40 -2.59 8.37 6.15
CA GLY A 40 -1.45 8.31 5.24
C GLY A 40 -0.88 6.90 5.13
N LEU A 41 -0.76 6.16 6.23
CA LEU A 41 -0.30 4.77 6.25
C LEU A 41 -1.25 3.85 5.48
N PHE A 42 -2.57 4.04 5.64
CA PHE A 42 -3.59 3.31 4.86
C PHE A 42 -3.43 3.57 3.36
N LEU A 43 -3.31 4.84 2.96
CA LEU A 43 -3.13 5.20 1.56
C LEU A 43 -1.81 4.65 0.99
N ALA A 44 -0.73 4.71 1.77
CA ALA A 44 0.57 4.17 1.37
C ALA A 44 0.51 2.66 1.12
N ARG A 45 -0.12 1.91 2.01
CA ARG A 45 -0.36 0.46 1.84
C ARG A 45 -1.12 0.20 0.54
N TRP A 46 -2.25 0.87 0.35
CA TRP A 46 -3.11 0.63 -0.79
C TRP A 46 -2.40 0.92 -2.13
N LEU A 47 -1.67 2.04 -2.23
CA LEU A 47 -0.90 2.38 -3.43
C LEU A 47 0.20 1.36 -3.73
N LEU A 48 0.85 0.81 -2.70
CA LEU A 48 1.84 -0.24 -2.86
C LEU A 48 1.21 -1.55 -3.34
N GLU A 49 0.07 -1.95 -2.75
CA GLU A 49 -0.66 -3.15 -3.18
C GLU A 49 -1.14 -3.06 -4.64
N ASP A 50 -1.63 -1.89 -5.07
CA ASP A 50 -2.03 -1.63 -6.46
C ASP A 50 -0.82 -1.70 -7.41
N GLU A 51 0.28 -1.03 -7.07
CA GLU A 51 1.49 -1.04 -7.90
C GLU A 51 2.11 -2.44 -7.99
N LEU A 52 2.14 -3.19 -6.90
CA LEU A 52 2.58 -4.58 -6.92
C LEU A 52 1.66 -5.43 -7.80
N SER A 53 0.34 -5.22 -7.71
CA SER A 53 -0.64 -5.95 -8.51
C SER A 53 -0.47 -5.66 -10.00
N ARG A 54 -0.21 -4.39 -10.35
CA ARG A 54 0.11 -3.96 -11.70
C ARG A 54 1.39 -4.61 -12.23
N ARG A 55 2.45 -4.65 -11.41
CA ARG A 55 3.72 -5.31 -11.76
C ARG A 55 3.54 -6.80 -11.96
N ALA A 56 2.78 -7.47 -11.10
CA ALA A 56 2.52 -8.90 -11.19
C ALA A 56 1.78 -9.30 -12.48
N LYS A 57 0.93 -8.42 -13.02
CA LYS A 57 0.22 -8.62 -14.30
C LYS A 57 1.08 -8.32 -15.54
N THR A 58 2.21 -7.64 -15.38
CA THR A 58 3.07 -7.27 -16.51
C THR A 58 3.80 -8.52 -17.01
N VAL A 59 3.73 -8.78 -18.32
CA VAL A 59 4.42 -9.91 -18.93
C VAL A 59 5.92 -9.71 -18.76
N PHE A 60 6.56 -10.65 -18.06
CA PHE A 60 7.99 -10.65 -17.79
C PHE A 60 8.59 -11.95 -18.31
N GLU A 61 9.62 -11.84 -19.17
CA GLU A 61 10.41 -12.99 -19.56
C GLU A 61 11.34 -13.39 -18.41
N TRP A 62 10.99 -14.49 -17.75
CA TRP A 62 11.82 -15.02 -16.67
C TRP A 62 13.18 -15.47 -17.21
N PRO A 63 14.30 -14.91 -16.69
CA PRO A 63 15.61 -15.34 -17.12
C PRO A 63 15.90 -16.77 -16.62
N ARG A 64 16.90 -17.41 -17.23
CA ARG A 64 17.45 -18.67 -16.71
C ARG A 64 18.31 -18.39 -15.48
N CYS A 65 18.34 -19.33 -14.55
CA CYS A 65 19.22 -19.26 -13.39
C CYS A 65 20.70 -19.23 -13.83
N PRO A 66 21.52 -18.26 -13.37
CA PRO A 66 22.92 -18.17 -13.77
C PRO A 66 23.78 -19.32 -13.23
N THR A 67 23.34 -20.02 -12.19
CA THR A 67 24.07 -21.13 -11.57
C THR A 67 23.70 -22.50 -12.14
N CYS A 68 22.41 -22.77 -12.38
CA CYS A 68 21.94 -24.11 -12.78
C CYS A 68 21.20 -24.16 -14.14
N GLY A 69 20.95 -23.01 -14.78
CA GLY A 69 20.30 -22.95 -16.10
C GLY A 69 18.79 -23.21 -16.12
N THR A 70 18.18 -23.64 -15.00
CA THR A 70 16.73 -23.84 -14.89
C THR A 70 15.96 -22.53 -15.10
N ARG A 71 14.78 -22.61 -15.73
CA ARG A 71 13.89 -21.46 -15.92
C ARG A 71 13.39 -20.95 -14.57
N LEU A 72 13.53 -19.66 -14.32
CA LEU A 72 12.94 -19.04 -13.13
C LEU A 72 11.42 -18.88 -13.31
N HIS A 73 10.69 -18.94 -12.21
CA HIS A 73 9.25 -18.72 -12.16
C HIS A 73 8.94 -17.85 -10.94
N SER A 74 7.84 -17.09 -10.99
CA SER A 74 7.37 -16.42 -9.78
C SER A 74 7.01 -17.46 -8.72
N LYS A 75 7.28 -17.14 -7.46
CA LYS A 75 6.82 -17.92 -6.30
C LYS A 75 5.39 -17.55 -5.87
N GLY A 76 4.73 -16.67 -6.64
CA GLY A 76 3.47 -16.06 -6.26
C GLY A 76 3.63 -14.91 -5.26
N TRP A 77 2.54 -14.60 -4.57
CA TRP A 77 2.48 -13.56 -3.55
C TRP A 77 3.03 -14.07 -2.22
N GLU A 78 3.75 -13.20 -1.53
CA GLU A 78 4.28 -13.45 -0.20
C GLU A 78 3.92 -12.26 0.68
N SER A 79 3.48 -12.52 1.92
CA SER A 79 3.23 -11.47 2.90
C SER A 79 4.53 -10.75 3.24
N ARG A 80 4.48 -9.42 3.33
CA ARG A 80 5.65 -8.58 3.60
C ARG A 80 5.30 -7.50 4.60
N GLN A 81 6.13 -7.37 5.62
CA GLN A 81 6.07 -6.23 6.52
C GLN A 81 7.12 -5.19 6.10
N MET A 82 6.72 -3.93 6.07
CA MET A 82 7.61 -2.81 5.78
C MET A 82 7.51 -1.74 6.88
N GLN A 83 8.64 -1.42 7.50
CA GLN A 83 8.75 -0.28 8.41
C GLN A 83 8.84 1.02 7.60
N THR A 84 7.96 1.97 7.91
CA THR A 84 7.94 3.30 7.30
C THR A 84 8.13 4.38 8.36
N LEU A 85 8.28 5.64 7.93
CA LEU A 85 8.32 6.81 8.82
C LEU A 85 7.03 6.99 9.63
N VAL A 86 5.91 6.48 9.15
CA VAL A 86 4.57 6.69 9.72
C VAL A 86 3.96 5.43 10.34
N GLY A 87 4.71 4.33 10.39
CA GLY A 87 4.29 3.06 10.97
C GLY A 87 4.64 1.84 10.12
N ASN A 88 4.13 0.67 10.51
CA ASN A 88 4.31 -0.58 9.78
C ASN A 88 3.19 -0.82 8.77
N ILE A 89 3.57 -1.19 7.55
CA ILE A 89 2.67 -1.76 6.54
C ILE A 89 2.79 -3.28 6.63
N TYR A 90 1.66 -3.98 6.56
CA TYR A 90 1.54 -5.45 6.62
C TYR A 90 0.82 -6.01 5.41
#